data_AF-A0A6N3DM12-F1
#
_entry.id   AF-A0A6N3DM12-F1
#
_cell.length_a   1.000
_cell.length_b   1.000
_cell.length_c   1.000
_cell.angle_alpha   90.00
_cell.angle_beta   90.00
_cell.angle_gamma   90.00
#
_symmetry.space_group_name_H-M   'P 1'
#
loop_
_entity.id
_entity.type
_entity.pdbx_description
1 polymer ?
#
loop_
_entity_poly.entity_id
_entity_poly.type
_entity_poly.pdbx_seq_one_letter_code
_entity_poly.pdbx_strand_id
1 'polypeptide(L)'
;MRALPLTPFIILIFAITIFSISVTEYGGIGQHGAGFMPTLISGLLLLFTAIDAAVDIKNRGQRQSLFSMAECKALALIIIVVMLFVFLLDILGFVICSCLLLFILMKIRGVKLPLAAGVSIAASLIIYYVFARVLLVALPAGIGF
;
A
#
# COMPACT_ATOMS: atom_id res chain seq x y z
N MET A 1 -24.60 9.25 -19.82
CA MET A 1 -23.26 8.96 -20.36
C MET A 1 -22.48 8.24 -19.27
N ARG A 2 -22.04 7.00 -19.56
CA ARG A 2 -21.45 6.07 -18.58
C ARG A 2 -20.03 6.53 -18.26
N ALA A 3 -19.74 6.87 -17.01
CA ALA A 3 -18.37 6.96 -16.55
C ALA A 3 -17.82 5.52 -16.57
N LEU A 4 -16.89 5.23 -17.49
CA LEU A 4 -15.95 4.15 -17.29
C LEU A 4 -15.33 4.33 -15.90
N PRO A 5 -15.02 3.25 -15.17
CA PRO A 5 -14.30 3.40 -13.91
C PRO A 5 -13.04 4.22 -14.21
N LEU A 6 -12.89 5.38 -13.56
CA LEU A 6 -11.82 6.35 -13.85
C LEU A 6 -10.43 5.70 -13.75
N THR A 7 -10.31 4.69 -12.88
CA THR A 7 -9.11 3.93 -12.60
C THR A 7 -8.56 3.16 -13.82
N PRO A 8 -9.25 2.22 -14.47
CA PRO A 8 -8.74 1.53 -15.66
C PRO A 8 -8.48 2.48 -16.83
N PHE A 9 -9.22 3.58 -16.95
CA PHE A 9 -8.97 4.57 -18.01
C PHE A 9 -7.65 5.31 -17.80
N ILE A 10 -7.36 5.74 -16.56
CA ILE A 10 -6.08 6.38 -16.20
C ILE A 10 -4.92 5.40 -16.36
N ILE A 11 -5.08 4.15 -15.91
CA ILE A 11 -4.07 3.10 -16.04
C ILE A 11 -3.78 2.78 -17.51
N LEU A 12 -4.82 2.73 -18.35
CA LEU A 12 -4.68 2.50 -19.79
C LEU A 12 -3.89 3.62 -20.47
N ILE A 13 -4.19 4.88 -20.18
CA ILE A 13 -3.45 6.03 -20.72
C ILE A 13 -1.97 5.95 -20.30
N PHE A 14 -1.72 5.69 -19.01
CA PHE A 14 -0.36 5.59 -18.46
C PHE A 14 0.42 4.40 -19.04
N ALA A 15 -0.22 3.27 -19.25
CA ALA A 15 0.40 2.11 -19.88
C ALA A 15 0.72 2.37 -21.36
N ILE A 16 -0.16 3.06 -22.10
CA ILE A 16 0.09 3.44 -23.50
C ILE A 16 1.27 4.43 -23.61
N THR A 17 1.38 5.41 -22.71
CA THR A 17 2.48 6.37 -22.75
C THR A 17 3.82 5.68 -22.49
N ILE A 18 3.91 4.82 -21.48
CA ILE A 18 5.11 4.04 -21.19
C ILE A 18 5.47 3.14 -22.37
N PHE A 19 4.48 2.42 -22.92
CA PHE A 19 4.71 1.53 -24.05
C PHE A 19 5.22 2.29 -25.28
N SER A 20 4.64 3.45 -25.59
CA SER A 20 5.05 4.28 -26.73
C SER A 20 6.48 4.79 -26.58
N ILE A 21 6.82 5.36 -25.41
CA ILE A 21 8.19 5.84 -25.12
C ILE A 21 9.18 4.68 -25.20
N SER A 22 8.80 3.52 -24.69
CA SER A 22 9.66 2.34 -24.66
C SER A 22 9.95 1.78 -26.06
N VAL A 23 9.00 1.86 -26.98
CA VAL A 23 9.17 1.43 -28.38
C VAL A 23 9.99 2.46 -29.18
N THR A 24 9.77 3.76 -28.98
CA THR A 24 10.43 4.81 -29.77
C THR A 24 11.88 5.07 -29.34
N GLU A 25 12.14 5.15 -28.03
CA GLU A 25 13.46 5.57 -27.51
C GLU A 25 14.40 4.39 -27.25
N TYR A 26 13.86 3.21 -26.93
CA TYR A 26 14.65 2.07 -26.46
C TYR A 26 14.61 0.84 -27.40
N GLY A 27 14.06 0.98 -28.60
CA GLY A 27 14.10 -0.06 -29.64
C GLY A 27 13.23 -1.29 -29.35
N GLY A 28 12.34 -1.22 -28.36
CA GLY A 28 11.37 -2.28 -28.04
C GLY A 28 12.00 -3.61 -27.59
N ILE A 29 11.36 -4.72 -27.96
CA ILE A 29 11.69 -6.09 -27.48
C ILE A 29 12.97 -6.65 -28.12
N GLY A 30 13.42 -6.08 -29.23
CA GLY A 30 14.54 -6.58 -30.05
C GLY A 30 15.93 -6.27 -29.49
N GLN A 31 16.07 -5.26 -28.64
CA GLN A 31 17.30 -5.01 -27.87
C GLN A 31 17.01 -5.31 -26.40
N HIS A 32 17.72 -6.30 -25.84
CA HIS A 32 17.70 -6.58 -24.40
C HIS A 32 18.44 -5.46 -23.64
N GLY A 33 17.89 -4.26 -23.68
CA GLY A 33 18.41 -3.04 -23.07
C GLY A 33 17.41 -2.44 -22.07
N ALA A 34 17.63 -1.18 -21.70
CA ALA A 34 16.88 -0.50 -20.64
C ALA A 34 15.35 -0.41 -20.88
N GLY A 35 14.88 -0.53 -22.14
CA GLY A 35 13.46 -0.52 -22.50
C GLY A 35 12.73 -1.86 -22.37
N PHE A 36 13.44 -2.98 -22.14
CA PHE A 36 12.79 -4.30 -22.08
C PHE A 36 11.80 -4.41 -20.90
N MET A 37 12.26 -4.01 -19.70
CA MET A 37 11.45 -4.04 -18.47
C MET A 37 10.21 -3.12 -18.57
N PRO A 38 10.35 -1.84 -18.95
CA PRO A 38 9.19 -0.95 -19.16
C PRO A 38 8.20 -1.46 -20.22
N THR A 39 8.67 -2.02 -21.33
CA THR A 39 7.80 -2.58 -22.38
C THR A 39 7.01 -3.79 -21.87
N LEU A 40 7.66 -4.67 -21.12
CA LEU A 40 7.04 -5.89 -20.60
C LEU A 40 5.97 -5.56 -19.55
N ILE A 41 6.27 -4.66 -18.61
CA ILE A 41 5.33 -4.22 -17.58
C ILE A 41 4.14 -3.50 -18.22
N SER A 42 4.37 -2.57 -19.16
CA SER A 42 3.29 -1.84 -19.83
C SER A 42 2.42 -2.75 -20.69
N GLY A 43 2.99 -3.71 -21.41
CA GLY A 43 2.24 -4.72 -22.15
C GLY A 43 1.35 -5.58 -21.24
N LEU A 44 1.88 -6.01 -20.09
CA LEU A 44 1.12 -6.79 -19.12
C LEU A 44 -0.01 -5.96 -18.48
N LEU A 45 0.25 -4.69 -18.16
CA LEU A 45 -0.75 -3.75 -17.66
C LEU A 45 -1.88 -3.52 -18.68
N LEU A 46 -1.55 -3.36 -19.96
CA LEU A 46 -2.55 -3.23 -21.03
C LEU A 46 -3.42 -4.48 -21.13
N LEU A 47 -2.81 -5.66 -21.04
CA LEU A 47 -3.52 -6.94 -21.08
C LEU A 47 -4.47 -7.09 -19.90
N PHE A 48 -4.03 -6.83 -18.66
CA PHE A 48 -4.90 -6.88 -17.49
C PHE A 48 -6.02 -5.83 -17.56
N THR A 49 -5.71 -4.60 -17.97
CA THR A 49 -6.72 -3.55 -18.10
C THR A 49 -7.78 -3.88 -19.16
N ALA A 50 -7.38 -4.53 -20.26
CA ALA A 50 -8.31 -5.00 -21.27
C ALA A 50 -9.21 -6.13 -20.75
N ILE A 51 -8.66 -7.05 -19.95
CA ILE A 51 -9.43 -8.11 -19.29
C ILE A 51 -10.44 -7.50 -18.30
N ASP A 52 -10.01 -6.60 -17.44
CA ASP A 52 -10.89 -5.89 -16.50
C ASP A 52 -12.01 -5.14 -17.23
N ALA A 53 -11.69 -4.43 -18.32
CA ALA A 53 -12.69 -3.75 -19.14
C ALA A 53 -13.68 -4.74 -19.79
N ALA A 54 -13.21 -5.89 -20.29
CA ALA A 54 -14.07 -6.91 -20.87
C ALA A 54 -14.97 -7.57 -19.81
N VAL A 55 -14.46 -7.80 -18.60
CA VAL A 55 -15.21 -8.34 -17.46
C VAL A 55 -16.24 -7.32 -16.97
N ASP A 56 -15.91 -6.03 -16.87
CA ASP A 56 -16.84 -4.95 -16.50
C ASP A 56 -18.00 -4.82 -17.51
N ILE A 57 -17.68 -4.88 -18.82
CA ILE A 57 -18.68 -4.85 -19.89
C ILE A 57 -19.59 -6.09 -19.85
N LYS A 58 -19.05 -7.27 -19.49
CA LYS A 58 -19.82 -8.52 -19.34
C LYS A 58 -20.66 -8.54 -18.06
N ASN A 59 -20.16 -7.94 -16.98
CA ASN A 59 -20.82 -7.84 -15.67
C ASN A 59 -21.70 -6.59 -15.51
N ARG A 60 -22.27 -6.06 -16.61
CA ARG A 60 -23.15 -4.88 -16.68
C ARG A 60 -24.31 -4.79 -15.66
N GLY A 61 -24.54 -5.82 -14.84
CA GLY A 61 -25.58 -5.90 -13.82
C GLY A 61 -25.13 -5.71 -12.36
N GLN A 62 -23.84 -5.68 -12.03
CA GLN A 62 -23.39 -5.40 -10.65
C GLN A 62 -22.67 -4.07 -10.59
N ARG A 63 -23.44 -3.02 -10.82
CA ARG A 63 -23.05 -1.66 -10.45
C ARG A 63 -23.12 -1.60 -8.92
N GLN A 64 -22.04 -1.99 -8.23
CA GLN A 64 -21.89 -1.61 -6.83
C GLN A 64 -22.00 -0.09 -6.79
N SER A 65 -22.99 0.38 -6.06
CA SER A 65 -23.23 1.79 -5.76
C SER A 65 -21.90 2.46 -5.50
N LEU A 66 -21.53 3.40 -6.37
CA LEU A 66 -20.29 4.14 -6.30
C LEU A 66 -20.21 4.82 -4.93
N PHE A 67 -19.41 4.24 -4.04
CA PHE A 67 -19.14 4.71 -2.68
C PHE A 67 -20.40 4.89 -1.83
N SER A 68 -20.77 3.85 -1.10
CA SER A 68 -21.63 4.04 0.06
C SER A 68 -20.96 5.04 1.01
N MET A 69 -21.73 5.95 1.60
CA MET A 69 -21.22 6.91 2.60
C MET A 69 -20.46 6.19 3.73
N ALA A 70 -20.83 4.93 4.02
CA ALA A 70 -20.15 4.05 4.94
C ALA A 70 -18.72 3.68 4.50
N GLU A 71 -18.50 3.40 3.21
CA GLU A 71 -17.18 3.09 2.64
C GLU A 71 -16.30 4.34 2.62
N CYS A 72 -16.86 5.50 2.26
CA CYS A 72 -16.13 6.76 2.29
C CYS A 72 -15.74 7.13 3.74
N LYS A 73 -16.63 6.90 4.71
CA LYS A 73 -16.34 7.07 6.14
C LYS A 73 -15.28 6.09 6.64
N ALA A 74 -15.33 4.82 6.21
CA ALA A 74 -14.32 3.82 6.57
C ALA A 74 -12.94 4.18 5.99
N LEU A 75 -12.88 4.59 4.72
CA LEU A 75 -11.66 5.05 4.06
C LEU A 75 -11.11 6.30 4.75
N ALA A 76 -11.93 7.30 5.04
CA ALA A 76 -11.53 8.49 5.77
C ALA A 76 -10.98 8.13 7.17
N LEU A 77 -11.61 7.20 7.87
CA LEU A 77 -11.15 6.73 9.17
C LEU A 77 -9.77 6.05 9.06
N ILE A 78 -9.57 5.17 8.08
CA ILE A 78 -8.27 4.53 7.84
C ILE A 78 -7.20 5.58 7.56
N ILE A 79 -7.49 6.55 6.69
CA ILE A 79 -6.55 7.63 6.36
C ILE A 79 -6.18 8.42 7.63
N ILE A 80 -7.18 8.81 8.43
CA ILE A 80 -6.95 9.55 9.68
C ILE A 80 -6.11 8.72 10.66
N VAL A 81 -6.40 7.43 10.82
CA VAL A 81 -5.64 6.55 11.72
C VAL A 81 -4.20 6.37 11.25
N VAL A 82 -3.98 6.19 9.95
CA VAL A 82 -2.63 6.08 9.38
C VAL A 82 -1.88 7.40 9.54
N MET A 83 -2.52 8.53 9.27
CA MET A 83 -1.89 9.84 9.41
C MET A 83 -1.54 10.15 10.86
N LEU A 84 -2.45 9.83 11.79
CA LEU A 84 -2.22 9.95 13.23
C LEU A 84 -1.09 9.01 13.69
N PHE A 85 -1.01 7.80 13.15
CA PHE A 85 0.08 6.87 13.43
C PHE A 85 1.44 7.40 12.95
N VAL A 86 1.52 7.93 11.73
CA VAL A 86 2.75 8.55 11.20
C VAL A 86 3.18 9.76 12.01
N PHE A 87 2.23 10.61 12.40
CA PHE A 87 2.52 11.78 13.23
C PHE A 87 2.99 11.38 14.64
N LEU A 88 2.35 10.36 15.22
CA LEU A 88 2.72 9.84 16.53
C LEU A 88 4.05 9.07 16.49
N LEU A 89 4.41 8.47 15.35
CA LEU A 89 5.72 7.82 15.17
C LEU A 89 6.88 8.79 15.31
N ASP A 90 6.74 10.01 14.78
CA ASP A 90 7.80 11.04 14.87
C ASP A 90 7.98 11.53 16.32
N ILE A 91 6.86 11.70 17.05
CA ILE A 91 6.86 12.18 18.44
C ILE A 91 7.28 11.08 19.43
N LEU A 92 6.65 9.90 19.36
CA LEU A 92 6.78 8.83 20.35
C LEU A 92 7.90 7.85 20.02
N GLY A 93 8.37 7.82 18.77
CA GLY A 93 9.36 6.86 18.30
C GLY A 93 8.77 5.47 18.03
N PHE A 94 9.47 4.70 17.20
CA PHE A 94 9.00 3.39 16.73
C PHE A 94 8.73 2.41 17.88
N VAL A 95 9.57 2.40 18.92
CA VAL A 95 9.49 1.44 20.03
C VAL A 95 8.22 1.66 20.85
N ILE A 96 7.92 2.91 21.22
CA ILE A 96 6.76 3.24 22.05
C ILE A 96 5.47 3.06 21.23
N CYS A 97 5.46 3.52 19.98
CA CYS A 97 4.29 3.42 19.11
C CYS A 97 3.92 1.95 18.82
N SER A 98 4.91 1.11 18.48
CA SER A 98 4.71 -0.31 18.22
C SER A 98 4.29 -1.08 19.48
N CYS A 99 4.88 -0.74 20.64
CA CYS A 99 4.49 -1.35 21.91
C CYS A 99 3.03 -1.01 22.26
N LEU A 100 2.61 0.25 22.09
CA LEU A 100 1.25 0.68 22.36
C LEU A 100 0.24 -0.01 21.43
N LEU A 101 0.56 -0.08 20.14
CA LEU A 101 -0.28 -0.71 19.12
C LEU A 101 -0.46 -2.22 19.38
N LEU A 102 0.64 -2.94 19.63
CA LEU A 102 0.60 -4.38 19.96
C LEU A 102 -0.17 -4.62 21.26
N PHE A 103 0.03 -3.77 22.26
CA PHE A 103 -0.66 -3.89 23.55
C PHE A 103 -2.18 -3.69 23.39
N ILE A 104 -2.60 -2.67 22.63
CA ILE A 104 -4.02 -2.41 22.34
C ILE A 104 -4.64 -3.60 21.58
N LEU A 105 -3.96 -4.13 20.57
CA LEU A 105 -4.42 -5.29 19.81
C LEU A 105 -4.59 -6.53 20.69
N MET A 106 -3.61 -6.82 21.56
CA MET A 106 -3.68 -7.96 22.48
C MET A 106 -4.78 -7.79 23.53
N LYS A 107 -5.02 -6.56 24.00
CA LYS A 107 -6.11 -6.24 24.92
C LYS A 107 -7.48 -6.44 24.28
N ILE A 108 -7.66 -5.98 23.03
CA ILE A 108 -8.91 -6.20 22.26
C ILE A 108 -9.16 -7.71 22.08
N ARG A 109 -8.09 -8.50 21.92
CA ARG A 109 -8.17 -9.96 21.78
C ARG A 109 -8.37 -10.72 23.09
N GLY A 110 -8.50 -10.04 24.23
CA GLY A 110 -8.77 -10.66 25.54
C GLY A 110 -7.57 -11.37 26.18
N VAL A 111 -6.34 -11.06 25.76
CA VAL A 111 -5.12 -11.66 26.34
C VAL A 111 -4.89 -11.12 27.75
N LYS A 112 -4.39 -11.98 28.66
CA LYS A 112 -4.05 -11.60 30.04
C LYS A 112 -3.07 -10.42 30.04
N LEU A 113 -3.39 -9.38 30.82
CA LEU A 113 -2.65 -8.12 30.92
C LEU A 113 -1.11 -8.26 31.05
N PRO A 114 -0.56 -9.14 31.91
CA PRO A 114 0.90 -9.26 32.06
C PRO A 114 1.57 -9.86 30.82
N LEU A 115 0.88 -10.79 30.14
CA LEU A 115 1.40 -11.44 28.93
C LEU A 115 1.31 -10.48 27.74
N ALA A 116 0.24 -9.69 27.65
CA ALA A 116 0.09 -8.65 26.64
C ALA A 116 1.18 -7.57 26.77
N ALA A 117 1.48 -7.10 27.99
CA ALA A 117 2.54 -6.12 28.22
C ALA A 117 3.92 -6.70 27.89
N GLY A 118 4.25 -7.90 28.41
CA GLY A 118 5.54 -8.53 28.18
C GLY A 118 5.83 -8.80 26.71
N VAL A 119 4.87 -9.37 25.98
CA VAL A 119 5.05 -9.69 24.56
C VAL A 119 5.12 -8.43 23.70
N SER A 120 4.33 -7.40 24.00
CA SER A 120 4.35 -6.15 23.22
C SER A 120 5.68 -5.40 23.37
N ILE A 121 6.23 -5.36 24.58
CA ILE A 121 7.54 -4.74 24.85
C ILE A 121 8.65 -5.57 24.18
N ALA A 122 8.66 -6.89 24.39
CA ALA A 122 9.69 -7.76 23.84
C ALA A 122 9.69 -7.74 22.30
N ALA A 123 8.51 -7.87 21.67
CA ALA A 123 8.39 -7.83 20.22
C ALA A 123 8.83 -6.47 19.65
N SER A 124 8.38 -5.36 20.25
CA SER A 124 8.78 -4.02 19.81
C SER A 124 10.30 -3.82 19.86
N LEU A 125 10.94 -4.24 20.95
CA LEU A 125 12.40 -4.15 21.12
C LEU A 125 13.16 -5.05 20.14
N ILE A 126 12.71 -6.29 19.93
CA ILE A 126 13.34 -7.22 18.98
C ILE A 126 13.27 -6.64 17.56
N ILE A 127 12.11 -6.14 17.15
CA ILE A 127 11.92 -5.55 15.82
C ILE A 127 12.81 -4.31 15.67
N TYR A 128 12.81 -3.41 16.66
CA TYR A 128 13.69 -2.25 16.64
C TYR A 128 15.16 -2.64 16.52
N TYR A 129 15.62 -3.63 17.28
CA TYR A 129 17.00 -4.10 17.23
C TYR A 129 17.37 -4.66 15.85
N VAL A 130 16.53 -5.52 15.27
CA VAL A 130 16.76 -6.09 13.94
C VAL A 130 16.84 -4.98 12.90
N PHE A 131 15.89 -4.05 12.90
CA PHE A 131 15.86 -3.01 11.89
C PHE A 131 16.97 -1.96 12.05
N ALA A 132 17.26 -1.53 13.29
CA ALA A 132 18.27 -0.50 13.56
C ALA A 132 19.71 -1.03 13.48
N ARG A 133 19.98 -2.25 13.98
CA ARG A 133 21.34 -2.79 14.07
C ARG A 133 21.69 -3.79 12.98
N VAL A 134 20.74 -4.61 12.53
CA VAL A 134 21.01 -5.64 11.50
C VAL A 134 20.78 -5.08 10.10
N LEU A 135 19.67 -4.37 9.90
CA LEU A 135 19.30 -3.83 8.59
C LEU A 135 19.75 -2.39 8.36
N LEU A 136 20.29 -1.71 9.38
CA LEU A 136 20.76 -0.31 9.32
C LEU A 136 19.71 0.67 8.77
N VAL A 137 18.43 0.41 9.02
CA VAL A 137 17.33 1.30 8.63
C VAL A 137 17.25 2.42 9.67
N ALA A 138 17.13 3.66 9.20
CA ALA A 138 16.89 4.82 10.07
C ALA A 138 15.44 4.79 10.55
N LEU A 139 15.21 4.31 11.77
CA LEU A 139 13.90 4.38 12.42
C LEU A 139 13.86 5.60 13.34
N PRO A 140 12.77 6.37 13.36
CA PRO A 140 12.61 7.49 14.27
C PRO A 140 12.64 6.99 15.72
N ALA A 141 13.65 7.46 16.47
CA ALA A 141 13.86 7.11 17.87
C ALA A 141 12.87 7.82 18.81
N GLY A 142 12.22 8.90 18.34
CA GLY A 142 11.22 9.66 19.09
C GLY A 142 11.82 10.43 20.27
N ILE A 143 10.96 11.03 21.09
CA ILE A 143 11.34 11.76 22.31
C ILE A 143 11.85 10.74 23.35
N GLY A 144 13.15 10.44 23.34
CA GLY A 144 13.79 9.69 24.41
C GLY A 144 15.07 8.89 24.09
N PHE A 145 15.49 8.76 22.83
CA PHE A 145 16.71 8.04 22.45
C PHE A 145 17.45 8.68 21.27
#